data_AF-A0A934FAW0-F1
#
_entry.id   AF-A0A934FAW0-F1
#
_cell.length_a   1.000
_cell.length_b   1.000
_cell.length_c   1.000
_cell.angle_alpha   90.00
_cell.angle_beta   90.00
_cell.angle_gamma   90.00
#
_symmetry.space_group_name_H-M   'P 1'
#
loop_
_entity.id
_entity.type
_entity.pdbx_description
1 polymer ?
#
loop_
_entity_poly.entity_id
_entity_poly.type
_entity_poly.pdbx_seq_one_letter_code
_entity_poly.pdbx_strand_id
1 'polypeptide(L)'
;MRTPLIIRFLTAMPKTGWLALGAFAFVALVLLPALHLLVPPDNPLHVSGYVITVGGKIMCYAIVAVAMDLIWGYAGILSLGHGLFFALGGYFFGQYLMRQIGRDGAYQADLPDFMVFLDWKEFPWYWIGSDSFGFAIAKVLILPALVALIFGFFAFRSRIKGVYFSIITQALTFAAMLLF
;
A
#
# COMPACT_ATOMS: atom_id res chain seq x y z
N MET A 1 -2.89 -14.22 33.72
CA MET A 1 -3.01 -14.76 32.34
C MET A 1 -2.98 -13.59 31.36
N ARG A 2 -2.13 -13.62 30.32
CA ARG A 2 -2.12 -12.55 29.31
C ARG A 2 -3.40 -12.66 28.48
N THR A 3 -4.21 -11.61 28.43
CA THR A 3 -5.38 -11.54 27.57
C THR A 3 -4.96 -11.78 26.11
N PRO A 4 -5.64 -12.65 25.36
CA PRO A 4 -5.30 -12.93 23.97
C PRO A 4 -5.39 -11.66 23.12
N LEU A 5 -4.54 -11.57 22.10
CA LEU A 5 -4.36 -10.36 21.29
C LEU A 5 -5.67 -9.91 20.61
N ILE A 6 -6.50 -10.88 20.20
CA ILE A 6 -7.81 -10.65 19.60
C ILE A 6 -8.75 -9.92 20.58
N ILE A 7 -8.78 -10.33 21.85
CA ILE A 7 -9.64 -9.68 22.86
C ILE A 7 -9.13 -8.26 23.09
N ARG A 8 -7.82 -8.05 23.23
CA ARG A 8 -7.23 -6.71 23.40
C ARG A 8 -7.57 -5.78 22.23
N PHE A 9 -7.51 -6.30 21.01
CA PHE A 9 -7.85 -5.53 19.80
C PHE A 9 -9.33 -5.16 19.78
N LEU A 10 -10.23 -6.12 19.97
CA LEU A 10 -11.68 -5.84 19.96
C LEU A 10 -12.10 -4.90 21.08
N THR A 11 -11.44 -4.94 22.24
CA THR A 11 -11.69 -4.01 23.35
C THR A 11 -10.92 -2.69 23.24
N ALA A 12 -10.09 -2.50 22.22
CA ALA A 12 -9.25 -1.30 22.09
C ALA A 12 -10.07 -0.02 21.83
N MET A 13 -11.25 -0.16 21.23
CA MET A 13 -12.20 0.93 20.99
C MET A 13 -13.60 0.55 21.49
N PRO A 14 -14.42 1.53 21.91
CA PRO A 14 -15.82 1.27 22.22
C PRO A 14 -16.57 0.74 21.00
N LYS A 15 -17.67 0.02 21.21
CA LYS A 15 -18.50 -0.56 20.12
C LYS A 15 -18.89 0.48 19.08
N THR A 16 -19.21 1.71 19.52
CA THR A 16 -19.54 2.84 18.64
C THR A 16 -18.38 3.23 17.73
N GLY A 17 -17.14 3.18 18.22
CA GLY A 17 -15.94 3.45 17.43
C GLY A 17 -15.70 2.41 16.34
N TRP A 18 -15.86 1.13 16.67
CA TRP A 18 -15.77 0.05 15.68
C TRP A 18 -16.87 0.16 14.60
N LEU A 19 -18.10 0.49 15.01
CA LEU A 19 -19.20 0.71 14.08
C LEU A 19 -18.94 1.90 13.15
N ALA A 20 -18.44 3.02 13.70
CA ALA A 20 -18.10 4.20 12.90
C ALA A 20 -17.00 3.90 11.88
N LEU A 21 -15.94 3.18 12.30
CA LEU A 21 -14.86 2.76 11.40
C LEU A 21 -15.36 1.82 10.29
N GLY A 22 -16.19 0.83 10.65
CA GLY A 22 -16.79 -0.09 9.70
C GLY A 22 -17.70 0.60 8.70
N ALA A 23 -18.54 1.54 9.16
CA ALA A 23 -19.39 2.34 8.31
C ALA A 23 -18.56 3.22 7.35
N PHE A 24 -17.52 3.88 7.85
CA PHE A 24 -16.60 4.67 7.03
C PHE A 24 -15.93 3.80 5.96
N ALA A 25 -15.39 2.64 6.33
CA ALA A 25 -14.75 1.73 5.40
C ALA A 25 -15.72 1.22 4.32
N PHE A 26 -16.96 0.88 4.71
CA PHE A 26 -17.99 0.47 3.76
C PHE A 26 -18.33 1.59 2.77
N VAL A 27 -18.53 2.81 3.26
CA VAL A 27 -18.82 3.96 2.39
C VAL A 27 -17.67 4.21 1.42
N ALA A 28 -16.44 4.28 1.93
CA ALA A 28 -15.27 4.63 1.14
C ALA A 28 -14.87 3.54 0.12
N LEU A 29 -14.89 2.27 0.51
CA LEU A 29 -14.36 1.17 -0.30
C LEU A 29 -15.42 0.45 -1.14
N VAL A 30 -16.70 0.54 -0.78
CA VAL A 30 -17.78 -0.19 -1.45
C VAL A 30 -18.80 0.75 -2.06
N LEU A 31 -19.41 1.62 -1.24
CA LEU A 31 -20.51 2.46 -1.69
C LEU A 31 -20.07 3.47 -2.76
N LEU A 32 -18.98 4.21 -2.52
CA LEU A 32 -18.51 5.22 -3.48
C LEU A 32 -18.11 4.60 -4.83
N PRO A 33 -17.29 3.52 -4.90
CA PRO A 33 -17.01 2.85 -6.18
C PRO A 33 -18.26 2.27 -6.84
N ALA A 34 -19.20 1.71 -6.07
CA ALA A 34 -20.45 1.18 -6.62
C ALA A 34 -21.30 2.29 -7.24
N LEU A 35 -21.41 3.45 -6.59
CA LEU A 35 -22.12 4.62 -7.16
C LEU A 35 -21.43 5.15 -8.42
N HIS A 36 -20.10 5.09 -8.49
CA HIS A 36 -19.37 5.46 -9.70
C HIS A 36 -19.66 4.51 -10.88
N LEU A 37 -19.71 3.19 -10.62
CA LEU A 37 -19.85 2.17 -11.66
C LEU A 37 -21.30 1.88 -12.08
N LEU A 38 -22.25 1.92 -11.15
CA LEU A 38 -23.62 1.45 -11.37
C LEU A 38 -24.61 2.58 -11.68
N VAL A 39 -24.28 3.81 -11.30
CA VAL A 39 -25.20 4.95 -11.46
C VAL A 39 -24.81 5.74 -12.72
N PRO A 40 -25.76 6.03 -13.64
CA PRO A 40 -25.47 6.82 -14.84
C PRO A 40 -24.99 8.25 -14.49
N PRO A 41 -24.13 8.86 -15.33
CA PRO A 41 -23.57 10.19 -15.07
C PRO A 41 -24.59 11.32 -14.85
N ASP A 42 -25.79 11.20 -15.43
CA ASP A 42 -26.84 12.22 -15.35
C ASP A 42 -27.61 12.21 -14.02
N ASN A 43 -27.42 11.19 -13.19
CA ASN A 43 -28.12 11.05 -11.91
C ASN A 43 -27.40 11.85 -10.81
N PRO A 44 -28.12 12.61 -9.96
CA PRO A 44 -27.53 13.35 -8.83
C PRO A 44 -26.70 12.50 -7.85
N LEU A 45 -26.93 11.18 -7.80
CA LEU A 45 -26.20 10.25 -6.94
C LEU A 45 -24.92 9.69 -7.58
N HIS A 46 -24.61 10.05 -8.83
CA HIS A 46 -23.39 9.60 -9.50
C HIS A 46 -22.16 10.18 -8.82
N VAL A 47 -21.22 9.31 -8.46
CA VAL A 47 -19.93 9.72 -7.92
C VAL A 47 -18.95 9.85 -9.07
N SER A 48 -18.40 11.05 -9.27
CA SER A 48 -17.44 11.29 -10.35
C SER A 48 -16.09 10.60 -10.10
N GLY A 49 -15.39 10.26 -11.18
CA GLY A 49 -14.04 9.68 -11.10
C GLY A 49 -13.01 10.59 -10.41
N TYR A 50 -13.27 11.91 -10.40
CA TYR A 50 -12.47 12.88 -9.63
C TYR A 50 -12.54 12.59 -8.13
N VAL A 51 -13.75 12.36 -7.58
CA VAL A 51 -13.94 12.07 -6.15
C VAL A 51 -13.27 10.75 -5.78
N ILE A 52 -13.39 9.73 -6.64
CA ILE A 52 -12.72 8.43 -6.43
C ILE A 52 -11.20 8.60 -6.40
N THR A 53 -10.64 9.31 -7.38
CA THR A 53 -9.19 9.52 -7.50
C THR A 53 -8.64 10.32 -6.31
N VAL A 54 -9.28 11.43 -5.97
CA VAL A 54 -8.83 12.29 -4.85
C VAL A 54 -9.04 11.58 -3.51
N GLY A 55 -10.18 10.91 -3.32
CA GLY A 55 -10.47 10.13 -2.13
C GLY A 55 -9.43 9.03 -1.91
N GLY A 56 -9.12 8.25 -2.96
CA GLY A 56 -8.06 7.25 -2.92
C GLY A 56 -6.69 7.84 -2.57
N LYS A 57 -6.33 8.99 -3.14
CA LYS A 57 -5.09 9.70 -2.82
C LYS A 57 -5.02 10.12 -1.35
N ILE A 58 -6.11 10.66 -0.80
CA ILE A 58 -6.18 11.05 0.61
C ILE A 58 -6.05 9.82 1.51
N MET A 59 -6.70 8.71 1.16
CA MET A 59 -6.58 7.45 1.91
C MET A 59 -5.16 6.91 1.91
N CYS A 60 -4.46 6.97 0.78
CA CYS A 60 -3.04 6.62 0.70
C CYS A 60 -2.20 7.44 1.68
N TYR A 61 -2.39 8.76 1.75
CA TYR A 61 -1.70 9.60 2.73
C TYR A 61 -2.12 9.31 4.17
N ALA A 62 -3.38 8.98 4.42
CA ALA A 62 -3.85 8.60 5.75
C ALA A 62 -3.17 7.32 6.26
N ILE A 63 -2.98 6.31 5.39
CA ILE A 63 -2.26 5.08 5.74
C ILE A 63 -0.80 5.40 6.11
N VAL A 64 -0.13 6.27 5.35
CA VAL A 64 1.24 6.71 5.66
C VAL A 64 1.28 7.46 6.98
N ALA A 65 0.31 8.36 7.24
CA ALA A 65 0.22 9.11 8.49
C ALA A 65 0.05 8.18 9.70
N VAL A 66 -0.82 7.16 9.59
CA VAL A 66 -1.01 6.15 10.65
C VAL A 66 0.27 5.34 10.87
N ALA A 67 0.96 4.93 9.81
CA ALA A 67 2.24 4.21 9.94
C ALA A 67 3.30 5.06 10.67
N MET A 68 3.38 6.36 10.33
CA MET A 68 4.30 7.30 10.99
C MET A 68 3.93 7.54 12.46
N ASP A 69 2.63 7.66 12.78
CA ASP A 69 2.16 7.76 14.16
C ASP A 69 2.52 6.52 14.99
N LEU A 70 2.40 5.33 14.42
CA LEU A 70 2.77 4.09 15.13
C LEU A 70 4.27 4.02 15.44
N ILE A 71 5.14 4.43 14.53
CA ILE A 71 6.59 4.33 14.78
C ILE A 71 7.12 5.51 15.60
N TRP A 72 6.73 6.73 15.25
CA TRP A 72 7.27 7.93 15.88
C TRP A 72 6.44 8.33 17.11
N GLY A 73 5.11 8.30 17.01
CA GLY A 73 4.21 8.63 18.11
C GLY A 73 4.19 7.55 19.19
N TYR A 74 3.89 6.29 18.83
CA TYR A 74 3.75 5.21 19.81
C TYR A 74 5.10 4.59 20.21
N ALA A 75 5.95 4.19 19.25
CA ALA A 75 7.22 3.55 19.58
C ALA A 75 8.34 4.56 19.96
N GLY A 76 8.17 5.86 19.68
CA GLY A 76 9.16 6.90 19.98
C GLY A 76 10.42 6.84 19.10
N ILE A 77 10.33 6.20 17.94
CA ILE A 77 11.45 6.01 17.01
C ILE A 77 11.19 6.84 15.75
N LEU A 78 12.02 7.84 15.50
CA LEU A 78 11.95 8.60 14.26
C LEU A 78 12.53 7.78 13.10
N SER A 79 11.68 7.36 12.16
CA SER A 79 12.10 6.69 10.93
C SER A 79 11.84 7.58 9.72
N LEU A 80 12.90 7.89 8.97
CA LEU A 80 12.80 8.68 7.74
C LEU A 80 12.71 7.79 6.49
N GLY A 81 12.68 6.47 6.66
CA GLY A 81 12.64 5.51 5.55
C GLY A 81 11.29 4.88 5.22
N HIS A 82 10.20 5.38 5.81
CA HIS A 82 8.86 4.81 5.62
C HIS A 82 8.39 4.85 4.16
N GLY A 83 8.81 5.87 3.41
CA GLY A 83 8.49 6.02 1.99
C GLY A 83 8.93 4.82 1.14
N LEU A 84 10.05 4.17 1.48
CA LEU A 84 10.52 3.00 0.76
C LEU A 84 9.54 1.83 0.86
N PHE A 85 9.09 1.48 2.07
CA PHE A 85 8.16 0.36 2.26
C PHE A 85 6.80 0.63 1.63
N PHE A 86 6.34 1.89 1.72
CA PHE A 86 5.12 2.32 1.05
C PHE A 86 5.23 2.23 -0.48
N ALA A 87 6.35 2.68 -1.05
CA ALA A 87 6.61 2.59 -2.48
C ALA A 87 6.72 1.15 -2.96
N LEU A 88 7.34 0.25 -2.20
CA LEU A 88 7.38 -1.19 -2.53
C LEU A 88 5.98 -1.80 -2.61
N GLY A 89 5.11 -1.49 -1.64
CA GLY A 89 3.71 -1.93 -1.69
C GLY A 89 2.97 -1.39 -2.91
N GLY A 90 3.11 -0.09 -3.18
CA GLY A 90 2.54 0.55 -4.38
C GLY A 90 3.04 -0.06 -5.69
N TYR A 91 4.34 -0.39 -5.76
CA TYR A 91 4.94 -1.02 -6.93
C TYR A 91 4.34 -2.40 -7.22
N PHE A 92 4.22 -3.27 -6.21
CA PHE A 92 3.64 -4.60 -6.40
C PHE A 92 2.15 -4.57 -6.80
N PHE A 93 1.37 -3.62 -6.25
CA PHE A 93 -0.01 -3.45 -6.69
C PHE A 93 -0.08 -2.82 -8.09
N GLY A 94 0.84 -1.91 -8.40
CA GLY A 94 1.00 -1.33 -9.74
C GLY A 94 1.27 -2.37 -10.81
N GLN A 95 2.08 -3.40 -10.52
CA GLN A 95 2.28 -4.54 -11.43
C GLN A 95 0.96 -5.22 -11.79
N TYR A 96 0.09 -5.46 -10.80
CA TYR A 96 -1.23 -6.05 -11.02
C TYR A 96 -2.12 -5.15 -11.88
N LEU A 97 -2.23 -3.87 -11.53
CA LEU A 97 -3.04 -2.91 -12.29
C LEU A 97 -2.56 -2.76 -13.74
N MET A 98 -1.25 -2.75 -13.98
CA MET A 98 -0.67 -2.70 -15.33
C MET A 98 -1.05 -3.92 -16.18
N ARG A 99 -1.25 -5.09 -15.56
CA ARG A 99 -1.73 -6.29 -16.28
C ARG A 99 -3.23 -6.25 -16.54
N GLN A 100 -4.01 -5.56 -15.72
CA GLN A 100 -5.44 -5.42 -15.95
C GLN A 100 -5.77 -4.54 -17.16
N ILE A 101 -4.83 -3.68 -17.59
CA ILE A 101 -4.97 -2.92 -18.84
C ILE A 101 -5.07 -3.88 -20.04
N GLY A 102 -4.27 -4.96 -20.04
CA GLY A 102 -4.26 -5.94 -21.14
C GLY A 102 -4.08 -5.28 -22.51
N ARG A 103 -4.94 -5.64 -23.47
CA ARG A 103 -4.88 -5.13 -24.85
C ARG A 103 -5.54 -3.76 -25.05
N ASP A 104 -6.03 -3.13 -23.98
CA ASP A 104 -6.55 -1.77 -24.04
C ASP A 104 -5.42 -0.72 -24.07
N GLY A 105 -4.15 -1.16 -24.00
CA GLY A 105 -2.96 -0.33 -24.19
C GLY A 105 -2.73 0.09 -25.65
N ALA A 106 -1.85 1.06 -25.85
CA ALA A 106 -1.55 1.65 -27.16
C ALA A 106 -1.00 0.62 -28.16
N TYR A 107 -0.23 -0.36 -27.69
CA TYR A 107 0.34 -1.41 -28.54
C TYR A 107 -0.56 -2.65 -28.67
N GLN A 108 -1.70 -2.69 -27.98
CA GLN A 108 -2.67 -3.81 -28.00
C GLN A 108 -2.04 -5.19 -27.74
N ALA A 109 -0.98 -5.23 -26.94
CA ALA A 109 -0.24 -6.45 -26.60
C ALA A 109 -0.62 -6.97 -25.21
N ASP A 110 -0.27 -8.22 -24.92
CA ASP A 110 -0.47 -8.81 -23.58
C ASP A 110 0.56 -8.31 -22.54
N LEU A 111 1.61 -7.61 -23.01
CA LEU A 111 2.59 -6.94 -22.17
C LEU A 111 2.20 -5.46 -21.97
N PRO A 112 2.47 -4.87 -20.80
CA PRO A 112 2.30 -3.43 -20.59
C PRO A 112 3.09 -2.60 -21.61
N ASP A 113 2.51 -1.47 -22.03
CA ASP A 113 3.08 -0.62 -23.11
C ASP A 113 4.55 -0.22 -22.87
N PHE A 114 4.95 0.05 -21.62
CA PHE A 114 6.34 0.41 -21.32
C PHE A 114 7.33 -0.75 -21.54
N MET A 115 6.90 -2.00 -21.34
CA MET A 115 7.72 -3.18 -21.62
C MET A 115 7.87 -3.39 -23.12
N VAL A 116 6.77 -3.23 -23.87
CA VAL A 116 6.78 -3.28 -25.33
C VAL A 116 7.69 -2.19 -25.90
N PHE A 117 7.61 -0.97 -25.36
CA PHE A 117 8.48 0.15 -25.74
C PHE A 117 9.98 -0.16 -25.51
N LEU A 118 10.31 -0.89 -24.45
CA LEU A 118 11.68 -1.34 -24.15
C LEU A 118 12.10 -2.62 -24.91
N ASP A 119 11.29 -3.07 -25.87
CA ASP A 119 11.47 -4.28 -26.68
C ASP A 119 11.44 -5.61 -25.91
N TRP A 120 10.72 -5.67 -24.79
CA TRP A 120 10.53 -6.90 -24.04
C TRP A 120 9.56 -7.84 -24.77
N LYS A 121 9.86 -9.15 -24.73
CA LYS A 121 9.02 -10.18 -25.37
C LYS A 121 8.17 -10.98 -24.39
N GLU A 122 8.57 -11.01 -23.13
CA GLU A 122 7.90 -11.75 -22.07
C GLU A 122 8.07 -11.05 -20.71
N PHE A 123 7.25 -11.43 -19.74
CA PHE A 123 7.35 -10.90 -18.39
C PHE A 123 8.62 -11.42 -17.70
N PRO A 124 9.32 -10.57 -16.94
CA PRO A 124 10.42 -11.04 -16.12
C PRO A 124 9.91 -11.93 -14.99
N TRP A 125 10.79 -12.78 -14.49
CA TRP A 125 10.52 -13.70 -13.38
C TRP A 125 9.89 -13.04 -12.13
N TYR A 126 10.26 -11.79 -11.79
CA TYR A 126 9.72 -11.10 -10.63
C TYR A 126 8.27 -10.59 -10.81
N TRP A 127 7.74 -10.59 -12.05
CA TRP A 127 6.33 -10.33 -12.35
C TRP A 127 5.44 -11.57 -12.25
N ILE A 128 5.99 -12.76 -12.00
CA ILE A 128 5.19 -13.99 -11.85
C ILE A 128 4.09 -13.79 -10.79
N GLY A 129 2.86 -14.21 -11.11
CA GLY A 129 1.69 -14.15 -10.24
C GLY A 129 1.03 -12.77 -10.11
N SER A 130 1.55 -11.74 -10.79
CA SER A 130 0.92 -10.41 -10.81
C SER A 130 -0.40 -10.36 -11.60
N ASP A 131 -0.83 -11.45 -12.22
CA ASP A 131 -2.15 -11.64 -12.85
C ASP A 131 -3.26 -11.96 -11.84
N SER A 132 -2.91 -12.50 -10.67
CA SER A 132 -3.88 -12.88 -9.63
C SER A 132 -4.02 -11.80 -8.57
N PHE A 133 -5.27 -11.38 -8.30
CA PHE A 133 -5.56 -10.39 -7.26
C PHE A 133 -5.09 -10.84 -5.86
N GLY A 134 -5.37 -12.09 -5.50
CA GLY A 134 -4.98 -12.63 -4.20
C GLY A 134 -3.46 -12.65 -4.02
N PHE A 135 -2.74 -13.01 -5.09
CA PHE A 135 -1.28 -13.01 -5.07
C PHE A 135 -0.69 -11.59 -5.06
N ALA A 136 -1.33 -10.64 -5.75
CA ALA A 136 -0.96 -9.24 -5.69
C ALA A 136 -1.09 -8.69 -4.27
N ILE A 137 -2.22 -8.91 -3.59
CA ILE A 137 -2.42 -8.50 -2.19
C ILE A 137 -1.40 -9.18 -1.27
N ALA A 138 -1.12 -10.47 -1.47
CA ALA A 138 -0.10 -11.18 -0.70
C ALA A 138 1.29 -10.54 -0.88
N LYS A 139 1.70 -10.21 -2.12
CA LYS A 139 2.96 -9.52 -2.40
C LYS A 139 3.04 -8.15 -1.72
N VAL A 140 1.98 -7.35 -1.83
CA VAL A 140 1.89 -6.01 -1.25
C VAL A 140 2.07 -6.01 0.27
N LEU A 141 1.60 -7.06 0.95
CA LEU A 141 1.74 -7.19 2.41
C LEU A 141 3.05 -7.87 2.80
N ILE A 142 3.36 -9.01 2.19
CA ILE A 142 4.45 -9.90 2.63
C ILE A 142 5.80 -9.33 2.24
N LEU A 143 5.99 -8.86 1.00
CA LEU A 143 7.32 -8.45 0.53
C LEU A 143 7.83 -7.19 1.24
N PRO A 144 7.07 -6.09 1.35
CA PRO A 144 7.50 -4.94 2.15
C PRO A 144 7.71 -5.30 3.62
N ALA A 145 6.84 -6.14 4.21
CA ALA A 145 7.00 -6.59 5.59
C ALA A 145 8.26 -7.44 5.80
N LEU A 146 8.61 -8.31 4.84
CA LEU A 146 9.82 -9.12 4.89
C LEU A 146 11.07 -8.24 4.83
N VAL A 147 11.10 -7.27 3.90
CA VAL A 147 12.21 -6.31 3.81
C VAL A 147 12.32 -5.49 5.10
N ALA A 148 11.19 -5.01 5.63
CA ALA A 148 11.14 -4.29 6.90
C ALA A 148 11.61 -5.15 8.09
N LEU A 149 11.27 -6.44 8.09
CA LEU A 149 11.69 -7.40 9.11
C LEU A 149 13.19 -7.67 9.05
N ILE A 150 13.75 -7.89 7.86
CA ILE A 150 15.20 -8.10 7.68
C ILE A 150 15.95 -6.86 8.17
N PHE A 151 15.55 -5.68 7.70
CA PHE A 151 16.14 -4.42 8.11
C PHE A 151 16.02 -4.19 9.63
N GLY A 152 14.81 -4.32 10.16
CA GLY A 152 14.51 -4.13 11.58
C GLY A 152 15.27 -5.11 12.47
N PHE A 153 15.39 -6.37 12.05
CA PHE A 153 16.16 -7.38 12.76
C PHE A 153 17.62 -6.94 12.95
N PHE A 154 18.29 -6.53 11.88
CA PHE A 154 19.68 -6.06 11.97
C PHE A 154 19.80 -4.74 12.73
N ALA A 155 18.88 -3.81 12.52
CA ALA A 155 18.90 -2.51 13.18
C ALA A 155 18.76 -2.65 14.72
N PHE A 156 17.79 -3.45 15.17
CA PHE A 156 17.52 -3.63 16.60
C PHE A 156 18.47 -4.61 17.27
N ARG A 157 18.94 -5.65 16.58
CA ARG A 157 19.99 -6.55 17.11
C ARG A 157 21.28 -5.80 17.38
N SER A 158 21.62 -4.83 16.53
CA SER A 158 22.78 -3.94 16.71
C SER A 158 22.56 -2.85 17.77
N ARG A 159 21.41 -2.84 18.47
CA ARG A 159 21.03 -1.86 19.49
C ARG A 159 21.12 -0.41 19.03
N ILE A 160 20.84 -0.14 17.74
CA ILE A 160 20.81 1.21 17.20
C ILE A 160 19.64 1.97 17.84
N LYS A 161 19.89 3.21 18.31
CA LYS A 161 18.90 4.04 19.00
C LYS A 161 18.93 5.49 18.54
N GLY A 162 17.81 6.18 18.70
CA GLY A 162 17.69 7.62 18.47
C GLY A 162 18.05 8.00 17.03
N VAL A 163 18.81 9.09 16.90
CA VAL A 163 19.15 9.72 15.62
C VAL A 163 19.85 8.77 14.65
N TYR A 164 20.67 7.83 15.14
CA TYR A 164 21.36 6.86 14.28
C TYR A 164 20.38 5.99 13.50
N PHE A 165 19.24 5.63 14.09
CA PHE A 165 18.21 4.87 13.37
C PHE A 165 17.62 5.70 12.23
N SER A 166 17.34 6.98 12.48
CA SER A 166 16.83 7.91 11.47
C SER A 166 17.81 8.05 10.29
N ILE A 167 19.11 8.26 10.57
CA ILE A 167 20.15 8.37 9.54
C ILE A 167 20.23 7.10 8.69
N ILE A 168 20.23 5.92 9.33
CA ILE A 168 20.32 4.64 8.60
C ILE A 168 19.08 4.40 7.74
N THR A 169 17.88 4.67 8.25
CA THR A 169 16.64 4.52 7.46
C THR A 169 16.56 5.50 6.29
N GLN A 170 17.08 6.72 6.46
CA GLN A 170 17.21 7.69 5.37
C GLN A 170 18.23 7.22 4.33
N ALA A 171 19.41 6.75 4.77
CA ALA A 171 20.44 6.22 3.88
C ALA A 171 19.92 5.01 3.08
N LEU A 172 19.16 4.10 3.70
CA LEU A 172 18.49 2.99 3.01
C LEU A 172 17.56 3.48 1.90
N THR A 173 16.75 4.49 2.19
CA THR A 173 15.80 5.06 1.23
C THR A 173 16.53 5.75 0.08
N PHE A 174 17.61 6.46 0.39
CA PHE A 174 18.47 7.08 -0.62
C PHE A 174 19.16 6.03 -1.50
N ALA A 175 19.70 4.96 -0.91
CA ALA A 175 20.30 3.86 -1.64
C ALA A 175 19.27 3.16 -2.56
N ALA A 176 18.04 2.96 -2.08
CA ALA A 176 16.97 2.43 -2.90
C ALA A 176 16.59 3.38 -4.04
N MET A 177 16.51 4.68 -3.78
CA MET A 177 16.27 5.69 -4.82
C MET A 177 17.34 5.68 -5.92
N LEU A 178 18.61 5.40 -5.59
CA LEU A 178 19.68 5.28 -6.59
C LEU A 178 19.65 3.98 -7.39
N LEU A 179 18.98 2.94 -6.88
CA LEU A 179 18.89 1.64 -7.54
C LEU A 179 17.84 1.63 -8.67
N PHE A 180 16.85 2.53 -8.61
CA PHE A 180 15.73 2.65 -9.54
C PHE A 180 15.87 3.90 -10.42
#